data_AF-R0J767-F1
#
_entry.id   AF-R0J767-F1
#
_cell.length_a   1.000
_cell.length_b   1.000
_cell.length_c   1.000
_cell.angle_alpha   90.00
_cell.angle_beta   90.00
_cell.angle_gamma   90.00
#
_symmetry.space_group_name_H-M   'P 1'
#
loop_
_entity.id
_entity.type
_entity.pdbx_description
1 polymer ?
#
loop_
_entity_poly.entity_id
_entity_poly.type
_entity_poly.pdbx_seq_one_letter_code
_entity_poly.pdbx_strand_id
1 'polypeptide(L)' 'FFAPLKPTRVMVEYNSHGDATGEADVHFESHDDAVAAMAKE' A
#
# COMPACT_ATOMS: atom_id res chain seq x y z
N PHE A 1 -3.02 -0.46 -9.79
CA PHE A 1 -2.10 -1.31 -9.03
C PHE A 1 -2.89 -2.29 -8.16
N PHE A 2 -3.60 -1.83 -7.13
CA PHE A 2 -4.37 -2.73 -6.25
C PHE A 2 -5.82 -3.04 -6.69
N ALA A 3 -6.38 -2.33 -7.68
CA ALA A 3 -7.72 -2.63 -8.17
C ALA A 3 -7.85 -4.08 -8.67
N PRO A 4 -8.93 -4.80 -8.29
CA PRO A 4 -10.18 -4.31 -7.67
C PRO A 4 -10.16 -4.15 -6.13
N LEU A 5 -9.08 -4.51 -5.45
CA LEU A 5 -8.95 -4.39 -3.99
C LEU A 5 -8.94 -2.92 -3.59
N LYS A 6 -9.74 -2.57 -2.58
CA LYS A 6 -9.86 -1.19 -2.07
C LYS A 6 -9.06 -1.08 -0.77
N PRO A 7 -7.88 -0.45 -0.79
CA PRO A 7 -7.17 -0.18 0.44
C PRO A 7 -7.94 0.83 1.28
N THR A 8 -7.95 0.61 2.59
CA THR A 8 -8.60 1.50 3.56
C THR A 8 -7.72 2.69 3.90
N ARG A 9 -6.40 2.51 3.86
CA ARG A 9 -5.42 3.57 4.11
C ARG A 9 -4.14 3.31 3.34
N VAL A 10 -3.56 4.36 2.80
CA VAL A 10 -2.23 4.34 2.17
C VAL A 10 -1.38 5.39 2.87
N MET A 11 -0.23 4.98 3.38
CA MET A 11 0.84 5.87 3.83
C MET A 11 2.01 5.71 2.88
N VAL A 12 2.57 6.83 2.45
CA VAL A 12 3.80 6.84 1.66
C VAL A 12 4.88 7.40 2.56
N GLU A 13 6.03 6.73 2.60
CA GLU A 13 7.16 7.24 3.35
C GLU A 13 7.87 8.34 2.55
N TYR A 14 8.14 9.44 3.24
CA TYR A 14 8.86 10.58 2.70
C TYR A 14 10.14 10.77 3.51
N ASN A 15 11.25 10.98 2.80
CA ASN A 15 12.53 11.25 3.43
C ASN A 15 12.54 12.64 4.09
N SER A 16 13.61 12.96 4.80
CA SER A 16 13.81 14.26 5.47
C SER A 16 13.81 15.46 4.51
N HIS A 17 13.95 15.24 3.20
CA HIS A 17 13.89 16.25 2.15
C HIS A 17 12.47 16.41 1.56
N GLY A 18 11.53 15.54 1.94
CA GLY A 18 10.16 15.53 1.43
C GLY A 18 9.97 14.73 0.15
N ASP A 19 10.99 14.01 -0.33
CA ASP A 19 10.86 13.10 -1.47
C ASP A 19 10.36 11.74 -1.02
N ALA A 20 9.51 11.10 -1.85
CA ALA A 20 9.05 9.75 -1.58
C ALA A 20 10.24 8.78 -1.59
N THR A 21 10.40 7.98 -0.52
CA THR A 21 11.49 6.99 -0.43
C THR A 21 11.32 5.84 -1.42
N GLY A 22 10.10 5.67 -1.95
CA GLY A 22 9.69 4.50 -2.72
C GLY A 22 9.02 3.44 -1.85
N GLU A 23 8.91 3.66 -0.54
CA GLU A 23 8.22 2.79 0.40
C GLU A 23 6.81 3.33 0.68
N ALA A 24 5.84 2.42 0.75
CA ALA A 24 4.47 2.75 1.07
C ALA A 24 3.80 1.60 1.84
N ASP A 25 3.16 1.95 2.94
CA ASP A 25 2.32 1.05 3.72
C ASP A 25 0.87 1.16 3.24
N VAL A 26 0.30 0.02 2.86
CA VAL A 26 -1.08 -0.08 2.41
C VAL A 26 -1.84 -0.96 3.39
N HIS A 27 -2.85 -0.38 4.04
CA HIS A 27 -3.77 -1.11 4.90
C HIS A 27 -5.03 -1.51 4.13
N PHE A 28 -5.48 -2.72 4.41
CA PHE A 28 -6.73 -3.27 3.91
C PHE A 28 -7.68 -3.59 5.06
N GLU A 29 -8.96 -3.74 4.75
CA GLU A 29 -9.98 -4.11 5.74
C GLU A 29 -9.80 -5.55 6.21
N SER A 30 -9.38 -6.44 5.32
CA SER A 30 -9.19 -7.85 5.59
C SER A 30 -7.76 -8.32 5.31
N HIS A 31 -7.33 -9.36 6.02
CA HIS A 31 -6.05 -10.02 5.76
C HIS A 31 -6.01 -10.67 4.36
N ASP A 32 -7.15 -11.20 3.89
CA ASP A 32 -7.26 -11.82 2.57
C ASP A 32 -7.00 -10.80 1.45
N ASP A 33 -7.59 -9.61 1.55
CA ASP A 33 -7.34 -8.50 0.62
C ASP A 33 -5.87 -8.05 0.64
N ALA A 34 -5.26 -8.00 1.84
CA ALA A 34 -3.84 -7.65 1.96
C ALA A 34 -2.94 -8.68 1.28
N VAL A 35 -3.22 -9.98 1.45
CA VAL A 35 -2.46 -11.05 0.79
C VAL A 35 -2.67 -11.02 -0.72
N ALA A 36 -3.91 -10.82 -1.18
CA ALA A 36 -4.23 -10.71 -2.60
C ALA A 36 -3.55 -9.48 -3.26
N ALA A 37 -3.41 -8.38 -2.52
CA ALA A 37 -2.71 -7.18 -2.96
C ALA A 37 -1.19 -7.40 -3.10
N MET A 38 -0.59 -8.18 -2.21
CA MET A 38 0.83 -8.53 -2.25
C MET A 38 1.16 -9.60 -3.30
N ALA A 39 0.17 -10.38 -3.73
CA ALA A 39 0.30 -11.41 -4.76
C ALA A 39 0.21 -10.86 -6.20
N LYS A 40 -0.01 -9.56 -6.39
CA LYS A 40 -0.03 -8.90 -7.70
C LYS A 40 1.41 -8.68 -8.21
N GLU A 41 1.78 -9.41 -9.27
CA GLU A 41 3.01 -9.23 -10.07
C GLU A 41 3.02 -7.92 -10.87
#